data_AF-A0A4Q3BBF0-F1
#
_entry.id   AF-A0A4Q3BBF0-F1
#
_cell.length_a   1.000
_cell.length_b   1.000
_cell.length_c   1.000
_cell.angle_alpha   90.00
_cell.angle_beta   90.00
_cell.angle_gamma   90.00
#
_symmetry.space_group_name_H-M   'P 1'
#
loop_
_entity.id
_entity.type
_entity.pdbx_description
1 polymer ?
#
loop_
_entity_poly.entity_id
_entity_poly.type
_entity_poly.pdbx_seq_one_letter_code
_entity_poly.pdbx_strand_id
1 'polypeptide(L)' 'MGNFAHKAIHFFEKLHLDSLLPDDVEVMNPFQNAEAMDVNRQFYHKFYNDSNKRIFILGINPGRFG' A
#
# COMPACT_ATOMS: atom_id res chain seq x y z
N MET A 1 -15.31 15.06 2.03
CA MET A 1 -14.96 14.10 0.96
C MET A 1 -13.46 13.87 0.99
N GLY A 2 -12.99 12.64 1.18
CA GLY A 2 -11.56 12.33 1.26
C GLY A 2 -10.89 12.33 -0.12
N ASN A 3 -9.71 12.95 -0.22
CA ASN A 3 -8.84 12.90 -1.41
C ASN A 3 -8.21 11.51 -1.62
N PHE A 4 -7.43 11.34 -2.69
CA PHE A 4 -6.85 10.03 -3.03
C PHE A 4 -5.89 9.52 -1.94
N ALA A 5 -5.07 10.40 -1.35
CA ALA A 5 -4.15 10.04 -0.28
C ALA A 5 -4.86 9.32 0.89
N HIS A 6 -5.96 9.89 1.40
CA HIS A 6 -6.71 9.27 2.50
C HIS A 6 -7.24 7.88 2.13
N LYS A 7 -7.70 7.69 0.89
CA LYS A 7 -8.22 6.40 0.43
C LYS A 7 -7.12 5.36 0.31
N ALA A 8 -5.97 5.73 -0.26
CA ALA A 8 -4.83 4.84 -0.42
C ALA A 8 -4.24 4.43 0.94
N ILE A 9 -4.01 5.40 1.82
CA ILE A 9 -3.49 5.14 3.18
C ILE A 9 -4.44 4.21 3.93
N HIS A 10 -5.75 4.50 3.92
CA HIS A 10 -6.74 3.66 4.59
C HIS A 10 -6.76 2.22 4.04
N PHE A 11 -6.65 2.06 2.73
CA PHE A 11 -6.56 0.74 2.10
C PHE A 11 -5.36 -0.05 2.64
N PHE A 12 -4.17 0.55 2.66
CA PHE A 12 -2.96 -0.14 3.13
C PHE A 12 -2.98 -0.42 4.64
N GLU A 13 -3.54 0.47 5.46
CA GLU A 13 -3.73 0.25 6.90
C GLU A 13 -4.70 -0.89 7.21
N LYS A 14 -5.66 -1.13 6.32
CA LYS A 14 -6.68 -2.18 6.46
C LYS A 14 -6.38 -3.41 5.63
N LEU A 15 -5.25 -3.44 4.90
CA LEU A 15 -4.88 -4.56 4.07
C LEU A 15 -4.57 -5.77 4.96
N HIS A 16 -5.51 -6.71 4.98
CA HIS A 16 -5.38 -8.00 5.63
C HIS A 16 -5.42 -9.08 4.56
N LEU A 17 -4.42 -9.96 4.59
CA LEU A 17 -4.26 -11.03 3.63
C LEU A 17 -4.32 -12.34 4.41
N ASP A 18 -5.47 -12.98 4.35
CA ASP A 18 -5.67 -14.33 4.85
C ASP A 18 -5.68 -15.26 3.63
N SER A 19 -4.65 -16.08 3.49
CA SER A 19 -4.44 -16.89 2.29
C SER A 19 -3.86 -18.24 2.65
N LEU A 20 -4.49 -19.30 2.11
CA LEU A 20 -3.94 -20.64 2.10
C LEU A 20 -2.81 -20.66 1.07
N LEU A 21 -1.58 -20.82 1.55
CA LEU A 21 -0.38 -20.85 0.72
C LEU A 21 0.24 -22.24 0.75
N PRO A 22 1.01 -22.61 -0.30
CA PRO A 22 1.84 -23.81 -0.27
C PRO A 22 2.80 -23.80 0.91
N ASP A 23 3.29 -24.98 1.28
CA ASP A 23 4.35 -25.11 2.27
C ASP A 23 5.57 -24.25 1.87
N ASP A 24 6.23 -23.67 2.88
CA ASP A 24 7.38 -22.77 2.74
C ASP A 24 7.11 -21.42 2.01
N VAL A 25 5.83 -21.07 1.78
CA VAL A 25 5.45 -19.76 1.22
C VAL A 25 4.70 -18.94 2.27
N GLU A 26 5.16 -17.69 2.47
CA GLU A 26 4.54 -16.75 3.41
C GLU A 26 4.04 -15.50 2.69
N VAL A 27 2.94 -14.94 3.19
CA VAL A 27 2.49 -13.61 2.78
C VAL A 27 3.48 -12.56 3.27
N MET A 28 3.93 -11.69 2.37
CA MET A 28 4.69 -10.49 2.72
C MET A 28 3.81 -9.26 2.50
N ASN A 29 3.36 -8.66 3.61
CA ASN A 29 2.68 -7.36 3.59
C ASN A 29 3.64 -6.26 4.06
N PRO A 30 4.16 -5.40 3.15
CA PRO A 30 5.10 -4.34 3.51
C PRO A 30 4.54 -3.39 4.59
N PHE A 31 3.23 -3.19 4.63
CA PHE A 31 2.59 -2.18 5.48
C PHE A 31 2.36 -2.64 6.93
N GLN A 32 2.72 -3.89 7.26
CA GLN A 32 2.86 -4.32 8.65
C GLN A 32 4.14 -3.78 9.30
N ASN A 33 5.13 -3.39 8.50
CA ASN A 33 6.30 -2.67 9.00
C ASN A 33 5.93 -1.19 9.21
N ALA A 34 6.15 -0.68 10.43
CA ALA A 34 5.77 0.68 10.81
C ALA A 34 6.53 1.76 10.03
N GLU A 35 7.81 1.54 9.71
CA GLU A 35 8.63 2.46 8.92
C GLU A 35 8.13 2.55 7.47
N ALA A 36 7.85 1.39 6.87
CA ALA A 36 7.27 1.33 5.52
C ALA A 36 5.90 2.03 5.48
N MET A 37 5.05 1.84 6.49
CA MET A 37 3.76 2.51 6.57
C MET A 37 3.91 4.03 6.79
N ASP A 38 4.89 4.49 7.56
CA ASP A 38 5.15 5.91 7.74
C ASP A 38 5.61 6.59 6.44
N VAL A 39 6.57 6.00 5.73
CA VAL A 39 7.01 6.46 4.41
C VAL A 39 5.85 6.48 3.42
N ASN A 40 4.98 5.46 3.45
CA ASN A 40 3.78 5.39 2.63
C ASN A 40 2.83 6.57 2.90
N ARG A 41 2.59 6.94 4.17
CA ARG A 41 1.77 8.12 4.51
C ARG A 41 2.39 9.40 3.99
N GLN A 42 3.69 9.60 4.21
CA GLN A 42 4.39 10.80 3.74
C GLN A 42 4.32 10.93 2.20
N PHE A 43 4.52 9.83 1.48
CA PHE A 43 4.44 9.80 0.02
C PHE A 43 3.04 10.18 -0.49
N TYR A 44 2.00 9.53 0.01
CA TYR A 44 0.64 9.79 -0.45
C TYR A 44 0.17 11.20 -0.10
N HIS A 45 0.48 11.71 1.10
CA HIS A 45 0.17 13.10 1.45
C HIS A 45 0.95 14.11 0.59
N LYS A 46 2.18 13.80 0.17
CA LYS A 46 2.95 14.73 -0.67
C LYS A 46 2.45 14.79 -2.12
N PHE A 47 2.09 13.65 -2.71
CA PHE A 47 1.87 13.54 -4.16
C PHE A 47 0.41 13.31 -4.58
N TYR A 48 -0.47 12.96 -3.63
CA TYR A 48 -1.85 12.54 -3.91
C TYR A 48 -2.88 13.20 -2.99
N ASN A 49 -2.54 14.33 -2.37
CA ASN A 49 -3.44 15.09 -1.48
C ASN A 49 -4.49 15.91 -2.27
N ASP A 50 -5.04 15.33 -3.34
CA ASP A 50 -6.04 15.92 -4.23
C ASP A 50 -7.00 14.85 -4.77
N SER A 51 -7.98 15.29 -5.55
CA SER A 51 -9.00 14.43 -6.16
C SER A 51 -8.90 14.39 -7.70
N ASN A 52 -7.76 14.78 -8.28
CA ASN A 52 -7.58 14.81 -9.73
C ASN A 52 -7.48 13.37 -10.28
N LYS A 53 -7.92 13.20 -11.53
CA LYS A 53 -7.81 11.91 -12.22
C LYS A 53 -6.34 11.54 -12.44
N ARG A 54 -6.03 10.24 -12.40
CA ARG A 54 -4.70 9.68 -12.63
C ARG A 54 -4.80 8.52 -13.62
N ILE A 55 -3.74 8.30 -14.39
CA ILE A 55 -3.58 7.07 -15.16
C ILE A 55 -3.08 5.99 -14.19
N PHE A 56 -3.73 4.83 -14.22
CA PHE A 56 -3.36 3.72 -13.35
C PHE A 56 -2.25 2.88 -14.01
N ILE A 57 -1.18 2.62 -13.27
CA ILE A 57 -0.05 1.80 -13.70
C ILE A 57 -0.02 0.55 -12.83
N LEU A 58 -0.04 -0.62 -13.45
CA LEU A 58 -0.02 -1.91 -12.78
C LEU A 58 1.38 -2.54 -12.86
N GLY A 59 1.98 -2.79 -11.70
CA GLY A 59 3.15 -3.68 -11.57
C GLY A 59 2.74 -5.14 -11.43
N ILE A 60 3.67 -6.01 -11.00
CA ILE A 60 3.38 -7.42 -10.71
C ILE A 60 2.95 -7.59 -9.25
N ASN A 61 3.90 -7.52 -8.31
CA ASN A 61 3.66 -7.59 -6.86
C ASN A 61 4.88 -7.03 -6.09
N PRO A 62 4.74 -6.65 -4.81
CA PRO A 62 5.84 -6.17 -3.99
C PRO A 62 6.95 -7.22 -3.81
N GLY A 63 8.21 -6.77 -3.82
CA GLY A 63 9.39 -7.54 -3.42
C GLY A 63 9.94 -7.07 -2.07
N ARG A 64 10.92 -7.80 -1.51
CA ARG A 64 11.47 -7.53 -0.16
C ARG A 64 12.52 -6.40 -0.12
N PHE A 65 13.27 -6.19 -1.20
CA PHE A 65 14.57 -5.49 -1.12
C PHE A 65 14.57 -4.04 -1.62
N GLY A 66 13.40 -3.49 -2.00
CA GLY A 66 13.32 -2.17 -2.63
C GLY A 66 13.59 -2.23 -4.13
#